data_AF-A0A0D3CMT7-F1
#
_entry.id   AF-A0A0D3CMT7-F1
#
_cell.length_a   1.000
_cell.length_b   1.000
_cell.length_c   1.000
_cell.angle_alpha   90.00
_cell.angle_beta   90.00
_cell.angle_gamma   90.00
#
_symmetry.space_group_name_H-M   'P 1'
#
loop_
_entity.id
_entity.type
_entity.pdbx_description
1 polymer ?
#
loop_
_entity_poly.entity_id
_entity_poly.type
_entity_poly.pdbx_seq_one_letter_code
_entity_poly.pdbx_strand_id
1 'polypeptide(L)' 'MVLKVNMSSEKYRTKAMKIVVGASGVKGVRLEKEQGKLMVEGEGVDVLELARTLKKKVGKTEIIKVS' A
#
# COMPACT_ATOMS: atom_id res chain seq x y z
N MET A 1 -0.67 -8.78 4.46
CA MET A 1 -0.50 -7.58 5.31
C MET A 1 -1.53 -6.52 4.97
N VAL A 2 -1.82 -5.59 5.89
CA VAL A 2 -2.79 -4.50 5.71
C VAL A 2 -2.13 -3.16 6.02
N LEU A 3 -2.20 -2.25 5.06
CA LEU A 3 -1.70 -0.88 5.14
C LEU A 3 -2.90 0.08 5.04
N LYS A 4 -2.95 1.11 5.88
CA LYS A 4 -3.90 2.21 5.71
C LYS A 4 -3.17 3.38 5.10
N VAL A 5 -3.64 3.89 3.97
CA VAL A 5 -3.01 5.00 3.25
C VAL A 5 -4.05 6.08 3.02
N ASN A 6 -3.74 7.29 3.42
CA ASN A 6 -4.57 8.44 3.08
C ASN A 6 -4.38 8.76 1.59
N MET A 7 -5.40 8.43 0.79
CA MET A 7 -5.44 8.68 -0.66
C MET A 7 -6.57 9.66 -0.98
N SER A 8 -6.25 10.94 -1.00
CA SER A 8 -7.22 12.03 -1.19
C SER A 8 -7.80 12.15 -2.60
N SER A 9 -7.22 11.46 -3.60
CA SER A 9 -7.70 11.51 -4.99
C SER A 9 -7.42 10.22 -5.76
N GLU A 10 -8.11 10.05 -6.89
CA GLU A 10 -7.89 8.92 -7.79
C GLU A 10 -6.45 8.85 -8.32
N LYS A 11 -5.82 10.00 -8.59
CA LYS A 11 -4.40 10.08 -8.97
C LYS A 11 -3.51 9.42 -7.92
N TYR A 12 -3.76 9.67 -6.64
CA TYR A 12 -3.00 9.06 -5.54
C TYR A 12 -3.33 7.57 -5.37
N ARG A 13 -4.57 7.14 -5.63
CA ARG A 13 -4.96 5.72 -5.63
C ARG A 13 -4.20 4.94 -6.70
N THR A 14 -4.19 5.44 -7.94
CA THR A 14 -3.47 4.81 -9.04
C THR A 14 -1.97 4.76 -8.77
N LYS A 15 -1.39 5.82 -8.17
CA LYS A 15 0.03 5.85 -7.80
C LYS A 15 0.35 4.85 -6.68
N ALA A 16 -0.49 4.75 -5.66
CA ALA A 16 -0.33 3.77 -4.60
C ALA A 16 -0.34 2.35 -5.15
N MET A 17 -1.33 2.04 -6.00
CA MET A 17 -1.47 0.72 -6.60
C MET A 17 -0.25 0.36 -7.47
N LYS A 18 0.26 1.29 -8.28
CA LYS A 18 1.51 1.09 -9.04
C LYS A 18 2.71 0.79 -8.15
N ILE A 19 2.85 1.48 -7.02
CA ILE A 19 3.93 1.24 -6.06
C ILE A 19 3.82 -0.15 -5.46
N VAL A 20 2.63 -0.54 -5.01
CA VAL A 20 2.43 -1.85 -4.36
C VAL A 20 2.64 -2.99 -5.35
N VAL A 21 2.08 -2.92 -6.56
CA VAL A 21 2.25 -3.96 -7.59
C VAL A 21 3.71 -4.07 -8.06
N GLY A 22 4.46 -2.96 -8.03
CA GLY A 22 5.88 -2.96 -8.38
C GLY A 22 6.82 -3.42 -7.25
N ALA A 23 6.31 -3.70 -6.06
CA ALA A 23 7.13 -4.16 -4.95
C ALA A 23 7.43 -5.66 -5.06
N SER A 24 8.68 -6.04 -4.83
CA SER A 24 9.09 -7.45 -4.86
C SER A 24 8.37 -8.27 -3.80
N GLY A 25 8.01 -9.50 -4.16
CA GLY A 25 7.31 -10.43 -3.27
C GLY A 25 5.78 -10.25 -3.24
N VAL A 26 5.24 -9.20 -3.86
CA VAL A 26 3.78 -9.00 -3.95
C VAL A 26 3.16 -9.96 -4.96
N LYS A 27 2.17 -10.73 -4.50
CA LYS A 27 1.35 -11.64 -5.31
C LYS A 27 -0.04 -11.08 -5.62
N GLY A 28 -0.57 -10.23 -4.75
CA GLY A 28 -1.92 -9.68 -4.87
C GLY A 28 -2.10 -8.39 -4.10
N VAL A 29 -3.02 -7.54 -4.58
CA VAL A 29 -3.35 -6.26 -3.95
C VAL A 29 -4.85 -6.03 -4.01
N ARG A 30 -5.45 -5.59 -2.90
CA ARG A 30 -6.83 -5.09 -2.85
C ARG A 30 -6.86 -3.69 -2.25
N LEU A 31 -7.61 -2.80 -2.90
CA LEU A 31 -7.80 -1.42 -2.45
C LEU A 31 -9.24 -1.22 -1.99
N GLU A 32 -9.43 -0.92 -0.71
CA GLU A 32 -10.72 -0.47 -0.17
C GLU A 32 -10.82 1.05 -0.26
N LYS A 33 -11.68 1.53 -1.17
CA LYS A 33 -11.84 2.96 -1.45
C LYS A 33 -12.48 3.74 -0.30
N GLU A 34 -13.41 3.14 0.44
CA GLU A 34 -14.13 3.81 1.53
C GLU A 34 -13.25 4.03 2.76
N GLN A 35 -12.46 3.03 3.14
CA GLN A 35 -11.65 3.07 4.36
C GLN A 35 -10.20 3.50 4.11
N GLY A 36 -9.79 3.68 2.85
CA GLY A 36 -8.41 3.99 2.48
C GLY A 36 -7.43 2.86 2.88
N LYS A 37 -7.89 1.60 2.81
CA LYS A 37 -7.08 0.43 3.17
C LYS A 37 -6.53 -0.25 1.93
N LEU A 38 -5.29 -0.67 2.01
CA LEU A 38 -4.55 -1.47 1.05
C LEU A 38 -4.24 -2.81 1.70
N MET A 39 -4.83 -3.87 1.18
CA MET A 39 -4.45 -5.24 1.54
C MET A 39 -3.44 -5.72 0.51
N VAL A 40 -2.30 -6.21 0.99
CA VAL A 40 -1.21 -6.72 0.16
C VAL A 40 -0.98 -8.16 0.53
N GLU A 41 -1.03 -9.04 -0.47
CA GLU A 41 -0.76 -10.47 -0.38
C GLU A 41 0.58 -10.71 -1.06
N GLY A 42 1.47 -11.44 -0.40
CA GLY A 42 2.84 -11.62 -0.87
C GLY A 42 3.74 -12.23 0.18
N GLU A 43 4.88 -12.73 -0.25
CA GLU A 43 5.92 -13.36 0.59
C GLU A 43 7.25 -12.65 0.34
N GLY A 44 8.02 -12.39 1.40
CA GLY A 44 9.29 -11.66 1.30
C GLY A 44 9.15 -10.17 0.94
N VAL A 45 7.95 -9.59 1.13
CA VAL A 45 7.72 -8.16 0.91
C VAL A 45 8.36 -7.35 2.03
N ASP A 46 9.25 -6.41 1.69
CA ASP A 46 9.76 -5.43 2.66
C ASP A 46 8.65 -4.40 2.98
N VAL A 47 7.92 -4.66 4.07
CA VAL A 47 6.80 -3.83 4.52
C VAL A 47 7.27 -2.43 4.92
N LEU A 48 8.47 -2.30 5.48
CA LEU A 48 9.01 -1.03 5.95
C LEU A 48 9.37 -0.15 4.76
N GLU A 49 10.04 -0.71 3.75
CA GLU A 49 10.36 0.02 2.52
C GLU A 49 9.09 0.42 1.76
N LEU A 50 8.12 -0.51 1.64
CA LEU A 50 6.85 -0.25 0.98
C LEU A 50 6.07 0.87 1.70
N ALA A 51 5.93 0.80 3.03
CA ALA A 51 5.25 1.82 3.82
C ALA A 51 5.96 3.18 3.75
N ARG A 52 7.29 3.21 3.79
CA ARG A 52 8.09 4.44 3.60
C ARG A 52 7.85 5.06 2.23
N THR A 53 7.85 4.24 1.18
CA THR A 53 7.64 4.70 -0.20
C THR A 53 6.24 5.27 -0.39
N LEU A 54 5.21 4.59 0.15
CA LEU A 54 3.83 5.09 0.13
C LEU A 54 3.69 6.39 0.93
N LYS A 55 4.30 6.48 2.12
CA LYS A 55 4.32 7.70 2.94
C LYS A 55 4.92 8.89 2.20
N LYS A 56 6.01 8.67 1.45
CA LYS A 56 6.71 9.70 0.69
C LYS A 56 5.99 10.10 -0.60
N LYS A 57 5.43 9.13 -1.33
CA LYS A 57 4.93 9.35 -2.69
C LYS A 57 3.41 9.54 -2.80
N VAL A 58 2.65 9.07 -1.82
CA VAL A 58 1.18 9.02 -1.86
C VAL A 58 0.59 9.87 -0.75
N GLY A 59 0.92 9.58 0.51
CA GLY A 59 0.33 10.24 1.66
C GLY A 59 0.52 9.43 2.94
N LYS A 60 0.02 9.95 4.07
CA LYS A 60 0.17 9.30 5.38
C LYS A 60 -0.19 7.83 5.30
N THR A 61 0.77 6.97 5.67
CA THR A 61 0.65 5.51 5.61
C THR A 61 0.88 4.92 6.99
N GLU A 62 0.01 4.02 7.41
CA GLU A 62 0.04 3.32 8.69
C GLU A 62 -0.01 1.81 8.43
N ILE A 63 0.84 1.05 9.10
CA ILE A 63 0.86 -0.40 9.01
C ILE A 63 -0.15 -0.92 10.04
N ILE A 64 -1.24 -1.54 9.58
CA ILE A 64 -2.32 -2.02 10.45
C ILE A 64 -2.07 -3.46 10.88
N LYS A 65 -1.60 -4.29 9.95
CA LYS A 65 -1.31 -5.70 10.22
C LYS A 65 -0.15 -6.18 9.34
N VAL A 66 0.89 -6.71 9.99
CA VAL A 66 1.88 -7.57 9.35
C VAL A 66 1.51 -9.03 9.63
N SER A 67 1.81 -9.92 8.69
CA SER A 67 1.54 -11.37 8.82
C SER A 67 2.84 -12.12 8.75
#